data_AF-A0A7C5U3S3-F1
#
_entry.id   AF-A0A7C5U3S3-F1
#
_cell.length_a   1.000
_cell.length_b   1.000
_cell.length_c   1.000
_cell.angle_alpha   90.00
_cell.angle_beta   90.00
_cell.angle_gamma   90.00
#
_symmetry.space_group_name_H-M   'P 1'
#
loop_
_entity.id
_entity.type
_entity.pdbx_description
1 polymer ?
#
loop_
_entity_poly.entity_id
_entity_poly.type
_entity_poly.pdbx_seq_one_letter_code
_entity_poly.pdbx_strand_id
1 'polypeptide(L)'
;ITIVAYTPLGKGRLLTDRSEKGRKLEETAAKYGKTPAQVALNWVIWKPNIITIPKALKKEHIEENAGAAGWRLSEEDYEALCRIWR
;
A
#
# COMPACT_ATOMS: atom_id res chain seq x y z
N ILE A 1 12.24 6.09 17.86
CA ILE A 1 12.76 5.00 17.00
C ILE A 1 12.05 5.12 15.66
N THR A 2 12.78 5.12 14.54
CA THR A 2 12.22 5.17 13.19
C THR A 2 12.40 3.80 12.53
N ILE A 3 11.36 3.31 11.89
CA ILE A 3 11.36 2.01 11.20
C ILE A 3 11.43 2.24 9.69
N VAL A 4 12.36 1.53 9.04
CA VAL A 4 12.43 1.48 7.58
C VAL A 4 11.87 0.15 7.09
N ALA A 5 10.74 0.20 6.38
CA ALA A 5 10.08 -0.96 5.81
C ALA A 5 10.73 -1.33 4.46
N TYR A 6 11.47 -2.44 4.44
CA TYR A 6 12.06 -3.02 3.23
C TYR A 6 11.09 -3.97 2.54
N THR A 7 11.10 -3.98 1.20
CA THR A 7 10.21 -4.81 0.35
C THR A 7 8.71 -4.63 0.70
N PRO A 8 8.21 -3.38 0.74
CA PRO A 8 6.84 -3.09 1.19
C PRO A 8 5.75 -3.73 0.32
N LEU A 9 6.04 -4.04 -0.94
CA LEU A 9 5.11 -4.64 -1.90
C LEU A 9 5.29 -6.17 -2.06
N GLY A 10 6.10 -6.83 -1.23
CA GLY A 10 6.29 -8.29 -1.31
C GLY A 10 6.86 -8.76 -2.65
N LYS A 11 7.75 -7.97 -3.28
CA LYS A 11 8.24 -8.17 -4.68
C LYS A 11 7.13 -8.17 -5.73
N GLY A 12 6.06 -7.40 -5.51
CA GLY A 12 4.91 -7.28 -6.41
C GLY A 12 3.85 -8.37 -6.22
N ARG A 13 4.10 -9.38 -5.37
CA ARG A 13 3.16 -10.49 -5.15
C ARG A 13 1.80 -10.02 -4.63
N LEU A 14 1.79 -8.95 -3.83
CA LEU A 14 0.56 -8.35 -3.30
C LEU A 14 -0.35 -7.79 -4.41
N LEU A 15 0.24 -7.33 -5.52
CA LEU A 15 -0.49 -6.73 -6.64
C LEU A 15 -1.07 -7.77 -7.60
N THR A 16 -0.57 -9.01 -7.53
CA THR A 16 -1.02 -10.13 -8.35
C THR A 16 -1.85 -11.13 -7.56
N ASP A 17 -2.06 -10.88 -6.27
CA ASP A 17 -2.84 -11.76 -5.40
C ASP A 17 -4.32 -11.73 -5.83
N ARG A 18 -4.88 -12.91 -6.13
CA ARG A 18 -6.30 -13.09 -6.49
C ARG A 18 -7.14 -13.66 -5.35
N SER A 19 -6.52 -13.88 -4.19
CA SER A 19 -7.22 -14.25 -2.96
C SER A 19 -8.16 -13.13 -2.50
N GLU A 20 -8.91 -13.39 -1.43
CA GLU A 20 -9.71 -12.37 -0.74
C GLU A 20 -8.88 -11.13 -0.39
N LYS A 21 -7.60 -11.31 -0.05
CA LYS A 21 -6.71 -10.22 0.37
C LYS A 21 -6.42 -9.26 -0.78
N GLY A 22 -6.11 -9.80 -1.96
CA GLY A 22 -5.90 -9.01 -3.17
C GLY A 22 -7.18 -8.29 -3.62
N ARG A 23 -8.33 -8.98 -3.57
CA ARG A 23 -9.63 -8.36 -3.89
C ARG A 23 -9.97 -7.20 -2.95
N LYS A 24 -9.74 -7.34 -1.64
CA LYS A 24 -9.95 -6.23 -0.71
C LYS A 24 -9.07 -5.03 -1.01
N LEU A 25 -7.81 -5.28 -1.38
CA LEU A 25 -6.89 -4.23 -1.77
C LEU A 25 -7.37 -3.48 -3.02
N GLU A 26 -7.86 -4.21 -4.03
CA GLU A 26 -8.46 -3.65 -5.25
C GLU A 26 -9.73 -2.83 -4.96
N GLU A 27 -10.64 -3.33 -4.12
CA GLU A 27 -11.84 -2.59 -3.70
C GLU A 27 -11.49 -1.28 -3.00
N THR A 28 -10.51 -1.34 -2.09
CA THR A 28 -10.04 -0.15 -1.38
C THR A 28 -9.39 0.83 -2.34
N ALA A 29 -8.59 0.36 -3.29
CA ALA A 29 -7.99 1.18 -4.33
C ALA A 29 -9.05 1.92 -5.16
N ALA A 30 -10.11 1.21 -5.57
CA ALA A 30 -11.24 1.80 -6.29
C ALA A 30 -11.95 2.89 -5.47
N LYS A 31 -12.19 2.66 -4.17
CA LYS A 31 -12.83 3.64 -3.26
C LYS A 31 -12.10 4.98 -3.22
N TYR A 32 -10.78 4.98 -3.25
CA TYR A 32 -9.96 6.19 -3.18
C TYR A 32 -9.53 6.75 -4.54
N GLY A 33 -9.88 6.09 -5.65
CA GLY A 33 -9.37 6.45 -6.98
C GLY A 33 -7.86 6.31 -7.07
N LYS A 34 -7.30 5.29 -6.41
CA LYS A 34 -5.86 5.00 -6.30
C LYS A 34 -5.57 3.63 -6.89
N THR A 35 -4.29 3.31 -7.04
CA THR A 35 -3.87 1.97 -7.43
C THR A 35 -3.69 1.05 -6.21
N PRO A 36 -3.74 -0.28 -6.39
CA PRO A 36 -3.44 -1.22 -5.30
C PRO A 36 -2.06 -1.01 -4.66
N ALA A 37 -1.04 -0.63 -5.46
CA ALA A 37 0.29 -0.33 -4.94
C ALA A 37 0.29 0.93 -4.07
N GLN A 38 -0.44 1.97 -4.49
CA GLN A 38 -0.59 3.19 -3.69
C GLN A 38 -1.28 2.93 -2.36
N VAL A 39 -2.35 2.13 -2.35
CA VAL A 39 -3.04 1.76 -1.10
C VAL A 39 -2.13 0.94 -0.20
N ALA A 40 -1.42 -0.05 -0.74
CA ALA A 40 -0.50 -0.88 0.04
C ALA A 40 0.61 -0.05 0.68
N LEU A 41 1.21 0.88 -0.08
CA LEU A 41 2.24 1.77 0.44
C LEU A 41 1.68 2.77 1.46
N ASN A 42 0.49 3.34 1.21
CA ASN A 42 -0.18 4.23 2.15
C ASN A 42 -0.48 3.51 3.48
N TRP A 43 -0.93 2.26 3.40
CA TRP A 43 -1.16 1.39 4.56
C TRP A 43 0.12 1.15 5.37
N VAL A 44 1.25 0.87 4.70
CA VAL A 44 2.56 0.70 5.38
C VAL A 44 3.00 1.96 6.11
N ILE A 45 2.92 3.13 5.47
CA ILE A 45 3.33 4.41 6.06
C ILE A 45 2.24 5.06 6.91
N TRP A 46 1.12 4.36 7.15
CA TRP A 46 0.01 4.92 7.91
C TRP A 46 0.48 5.19 9.35
N LYS A 47 1.10 4.24 10.04
CA LYS A 47 1.58 4.51 11.41
C LYS A 47 2.73 5.54 11.40
N PRO A 48 2.82 6.43 12.40
CA PRO A 48 3.90 7.41 12.48
C PRO A 48 5.26 6.73 12.59
N ASN A 49 6.31 7.42 12.15
CA ASN A 49 7.71 6.96 12.20
C ASN A 49 8.02 5.71 11.35
N ILE A 50 7.19 5.38 10.37
CA ILE A 50 7.47 4.35 9.35
C ILE A 50 7.80 5.02 8.02
N ILE A 51 8.95 4.65 7.45
CA ILE A 51 9.38 5.07 6.12
C ILE A 51 9.48 3.83 5.23
N THR A 52 9.02 3.94 3.99
CA THR A 52 9.07 2.84 3.03
C THR A 52 10.04 3.14 1.89
N ILE A 53 10.75 2.12 1.41
CA ILE A 53 11.74 2.23 0.31
C ILE A 53 11.38 1.30 -0.87
N PRO A 54 10.25 1.55 -1.56
CA PRO A 54 9.83 0.73 -2.68
C PRO A 54 10.78 0.90 -3.88
N LYS A 55 11.20 -0.23 -4.47
CA LYS A 55 12.00 -0.22 -5.70
C LYS A 55 11.10 -0.01 -6.91
N ALA A 56 11.49 0.90 -7.80
CA ALA A 56 10.92 1.04 -9.14
C ALA A 56 12.05 1.21 -10.17
N LEU A 57 11.90 0.59 -11.34
CA LEU A 57 12.82 0.74 -12.48
C LEU A 57 12.17 1.43 -13.68
N LYS A 58 10.83 1.55 -13.67
CA LYS A 58 10.04 2.17 -14.72
C LYS A 58 9.43 3.46 -14.18
N LYS A 59 9.29 4.48 -15.04
CA LYS A 59 8.78 5.79 -14.66
C LYS A 59 7.38 5.70 -14.06
N GLU A 60 6.52 4.88 -14.64
CA GLU A 60 5.13 4.70 -14.21
C GLU A 60 5.06 4.18 -12.77
N HIS A 61 5.94 3.25 -12.39
CA HIS A 61 6.01 2.74 -11.02
C HIS A 61 6.60 3.77 -10.04
N ILE A 62 7.48 4.67 -10.50
CA ILE A 62 8.00 5.76 -9.67
C ILE A 62 6.85 6.72 -9.34
N GLU A 63 6.08 7.12 -10.35
CA GLU A 63 4.91 7.99 -10.19
C GLU A 63 3.84 7.32 -9.32
N GLU A 64 3.60 6.03 -9.51
CA GLU A 64 2.68 5.24 -8.69
C GLU A 64 3.12 5.22 -7.22
N ASN A 65 4.39 4.90 -6.94
CA ASN A 65 4.93 4.88 -5.58
C ASN A 65 4.84 6.26 -4.92
N ALA A 66 5.15 7.34 -5.65
CA ALA A 66 5.06 8.70 -5.14
C ALA A 66 3.60 9.09 -4.81
N GLY A 67 2.65 8.65 -5.65
CA GLY A 67 1.22 8.90 -5.44
C GLY A 67 0.60 8.17 -4.25
N ALA A 68 1.37 7.33 -3.54
CA ALA A 68 0.96 6.76 -2.26
C ALA A 68 0.99 7.78 -1.11
N ALA A 69 1.75 8.86 -1.25
CA ALA A 69 1.86 9.94 -0.27
C ALA A 69 0.89 11.09 -0.57
N GLY A 70 0.75 12.04 0.38
CA GLY A 70 -0.08 13.24 0.23
C GLY A 70 -1.58 13.02 0.47
N TRP A 71 -1.98 11.81 0.84
CA TRP A 71 -3.33 11.46 1.28
C TRP A 71 -3.23 10.33 2.30
N ARG A 72 -4.38 9.93 2.87
CA ARG A 72 -4.38 8.95 3.95
C ARG A 72 -5.65 8.11 3.93
N LEU A 73 -5.49 6.80 4.14
CA LEU A 73 -6.60 5.91 4.44
C LEU A 73 -7.32 6.36 5.70
N SER A 74 -8.64 6.23 5.70
CA SER A 74 -9.42 6.36 6.94
C SER A 74 -9.01 5.28 7.94
N GLU A 75 -9.27 5.52 9.22
CA GLU A 75 -8.95 4.55 10.27
C GLU A 75 -9.71 3.24 10.06
N GLU A 76 -10.95 3.31 9.59
CA GLU A 76 -11.78 2.13 9.31
C GLU A 76 -11.19 1.26 8.20
N ASP A 77 -10.73 1.87 7.09
CA ASP A 77 -10.14 1.10 5.99
C ASP A 77 -8.75 0.57 6.36
N TYR A 78 -7.97 1.33 7.14
CA TYR A 78 -6.70 0.86 7.68
C TYR A 78 -6.89 -0.40 8.53
N GLU A 79 -7.83 -0.36 9.49
CA GLU A 79 -8.15 -1.48 10.36
C GLU A 79 -8.75 -2.66 9.59
N ALA A 80 -9.56 -2.40 8.56
CA ALA A 80 -10.09 -3.46 7.69
C ALA A 80 -8.97 -4.22 6.97
N LEU A 81 -7.97 -3.51 6.42
CA LEU A 81 -6.81 -4.13 5.80
C LEU A 81 -5.95 -4.89 6.82
N CYS A 82 -5.77 -4.35 8.03
CA CYS A 82 -5.05 -5.03 9.11
C CYS A 82 -5.69 -6.36 9.52
N ARG A 83 -7.03 -6.43 9.57
CA ARG A 83 -7.75 -7.68 9.93
C ARG A 83 -7.56 -8.79 8.91
N ILE A 84 -7.51 -8.43 7.62
CA ILE A 84 -7.36 -9.40 6.51
C ILE A 84 -5.91 -9.88 6.39
N TRP A 85 -4.94 -9.07 6.81
CA TRP A 85 -3.51 -9.41 6.80
C TRP A 85 -2.97 -9.97 8.12
N ARG A 86 -3.87 -10.44 9.00
CA ARG A 86 -3.51 -11.18 10.20
C ARG A 86 -3.09 -12.62 9.92
#